data_AF-A0A317FNY7-F1
#
_entry.id   AF-A0A317FNY7-F1
#
_cell.length_a   1.000
_cell.length_b   1.000
_cell.length_c   1.000
_cell.angle_alpha   90.00
_cell.angle_beta   90.00
_cell.angle_gamma   90.00
#
_symmetry.space_group_name_H-M   'P 1'
#
loop_
_entity.id
_entity.type
_entity.pdbx_description
1 polymer ?
#
loop_
_entity_poly.entity_id
_entity_poly.type
_entity_poly.pdbx_seq_one_letter_code
_entity_poly.pdbx_strand_id
1 'polypeptide(L)'
;MSDGAAITRQEVEYAYRLLLGRPPENERAYEYGLGAGDLETLRRWIMASPEFLLRLRDDASGAMARWVAEQQQARAAIEQQAEGPPRIVFLHIMKTAGNSLRRRLEALVPPGTVRPEQLGRPAQFPVEHFAPYRLIAGHFSAVDAAHVPGPKRVFTVLREPRERLISLYAYWSRHREEVIAERGLGQQAIARRSTLLGFLRSKAPELNGTLHNAMTTVLAGDFVYAGGGRYAHRHFPDQPKLSRAELVQRALTNLLSFDYVAFVDRLEEDRPRLMQALGLPDPGPLPRENTRELVDAMLEPAREVEVTPEAERELARLTELDRIVYRLARQHYG
;
A
#
# COMPACT_ATOMS: atom_id res chain seq x y z
N MET A 1 7.63 5.59 20.98
CA MET A 1 6.24 5.92 21.39
C MET A 1 5.71 6.79 20.27
N SER A 2 4.81 6.28 19.45
CA SER A 2 4.30 7.03 18.30
C SER A 2 3.44 8.18 18.82
N ASP A 3 3.78 9.41 18.45
CA ASP A 3 2.84 10.54 18.49
C ASP A 3 1.70 10.24 17.50
N GLY A 4 0.77 9.39 17.94
CA GLY A 4 -0.50 9.18 17.25
C GLY A 4 -1.28 10.47 17.34
N ALA A 5 -1.71 11.01 16.21
CA ALA A 5 -2.62 12.14 16.18
C ALA A 5 -3.82 11.82 17.10
N ALA A 6 -4.14 12.77 18.00
CA ALA A 6 -5.21 12.61 18.95
C ALA A 6 -6.51 12.30 18.19
N ILE A 7 -7.17 11.21 18.59
CA ILE A 7 -8.41 10.77 17.96
C ILE A 7 -9.48 11.87 18.01
N THR A 8 -10.14 12.09 16.88
CA THR A 8 -11.17 13.12 16.73
C THR A 8 -12.55 12.58 17.07
N ARG A 9 -13.47 13.49 17.39
CA ARG A 9 -14.87 13.15 17.68
C ARG A 9 -15.55 12.43 16.51
N GLN A 10 -15.19 12.80 15.27
CA GLN A 10 -15.69 12.16 14.06
C GLN A 10 -15.17 10.72 13.91
N GLU A 11 -13.91 10.47 14.27
CA GLU A 11 -13.34 9.12 14.28
C GLU A 11 -13.94 8.24 15.38
N VAL A 12 -14.30 8.82 16.53
CA VAL A 12 -15.06 8.13 17.58
C VAL A 12 -16.45 7.74 17.08
N GLU A 13 -17.18 8.68 16.49
CA GLU A 13 -18.50 8.39 15.92
C GLU A 13 -18.41 7.30 14.85
N TYR A 14 -17.38 7.37 14.01
CA TYR A 14 -17.11 6.39 12.97
C TYR A 14 -16.82 5.00 13.55
N ALA A 15 -15.99 4.89 14.58
CA ALA A 15 -15.67 3.62 15.21
C ALA A 15 -16.92 2.96 15.83
N TYR A 16 -17.78 3.75 16.48
CA TYR A 16 -19.06 3.28 17.03
C TYR A 16 -20.02 2.81 15.93
N ARG A 17 -20.19 3.60 14.86
CA ARG A 17 -21.05 3.20 13.73
C ARG A 17 -20.53 1.94 13.06
N LEU A 18 -19.22 1.81 12.88
CA LEU A 18 -18.62 0.67 12.23
C LEU A 18 -18.77 -0.62 13.05
N LEU A 19 -18.46 -0.56 14.35
CA LEU A 19 -18.37 -1.76 15.19
C LEU A 19 -19.70 -2.09 15.88
N LEU A 20 -20.48 -1.08 16.22
CA LEU A 20 -21.74 -1.21 16.96
C LEU A 20 -22.96 -0.82 16.12
N GLY A 21 -22.80 -0.39 14.86
CA GLY A 21 -23.90 -0.05 13.96
C GLY A 21 -24.78 1.11 14.40
N ARG A 22 -24.27 1.98 15.27
CA ARG A 22 -24.97 3.17 15.79
C ARG A 22 -23.94 4.22 16.22
N PRO A 23 -24.27 5.52 16.23
CA PRO A 23 -23.41 6.53 16.84
C PRO A 23 -23.34 6.34 18.38
N PRO A 24 -22.36 6.98 19.05
CA PRO A 24 -22.31 7.04 20.51
C PRO A 24 -23.64 7.57 21.08
N GLU A 25 -24.18 6.93 22.11
CA GLU A 25 -25.54 7.21 22.60
C GLU A 25 -25.66 8.54 23.36
N ASN A 26 -24.54 9.09 23.84
CA ASN A 26 -24.47 10.32 24.63
C ASN A 26 -23.03 10.87 24.68
N GLU A 27 -22.86 12.06 25.26
CA GLU A 27 -21.54 12.70 25.42
C GLU A 27 -20.53 11.85 26.17
N ARG A 28 -20.96 11.05 27.16
CA ARG A 28 -20.03 10.17 27.89
C ARG A 28 -19.42 9.10 27.00
N ALA A 29 -20.16 8.59 26.03
CA ALA A 29 -19.65 7.65 25.04
C ALA A 29 -18.64 8.33 24.08
N TYR A 30 -18.85 9.61 23.76
CA TYR A 30 -17.85 10.40 23.03
C TYR A 30 -16.59 10.63 23.86
N GLU A 31 -16.72 11.02 25.13
CA GLU A 31 -15.60 11.22 26.06
C GLU A 31 -14.80 9.92 26.26
N TYR A 32 -15.50 8.79 26.43
CA TYR A 32 -14.87 7.47 26.49
C TYR A 32 -14.07 7.18 25.23
N GLY A 33 -14.64 7.43 24.05
CA GLY A 33 -13.96 7.19 22.79
C GLY A 33 -12.73 8.09 22.57
N LEU A 34 -12.83 9.37 22.96
CA LEU A 34 -11.72 10.32 22.90
C LEU A 34 -10.61 9.95 23.90
N GLY A 35 -10.97 9.36 25.04
CA GLY A 35 -10.03 8.88 26.06
C GLY A 35 -9.12 7.74 25.62
N ALA A 36 -9.38 7.11 24.47
CA ALA A 36 -8.54 6.04 23.92
C ALA A 36 -7.20 6.54 23.35
N GLY A 37 -7.06 7.86 23.13
CA GLY A 37 -5.85 8.49 22.60
C GLY A 37 -5.67 8.31 21.08
N ASP A 38 -5.83 7.09 20.59
CA ASP A 38 -5.71 6.74 19.17
C ASP A 38 -6.83 5.78 18.71
N LEU A 39 -7.01 5.71 17.38
CA LEU A 39 -8.08 4.93 16.75
C LEU A 39 -7.91 3.41 16.91
N GLU A 40 -6.69 2.90 17.01
CA GLU A 40 -6.43 1.48 17.18
C GLU A 40 -6.80 1.02 18.59
N THR A 41 -6.46 1.83 19.59
CA THR A 41 -6.84 1.65 20.99
C THR A 41 -8.35 1.75 21.15
N LEU A 42 -9.01 2.72 20.51
CA LEU A 42 -10.48 2.81 20.53
C LEU A 42 -11.14 1.55 19.94
N ARG A 43 -10.66 1.08 18.78
CA ARG A 43 -11.19 -0.13 18.15
C ARG A 43 -11.06 -1.34 19.07
N ARG A 44 -9.92 -1.50 19.75
CA ARG A 44 -9.72 -2.58 20.73
C ARG A 44 -10.70 -2.46 21.89
N TRP A 45 -10.92 -1.26 22.42
CA TRP A 45 -11.88 -1.03 23.50
C TRP A 45 -13.31 -1.41 23.11
N ILE A 46 -13.75 -0.97 21.93
CA ILE A 46 -15.10 -1.29 21.44
C ILE A 46 -15.22 -2.79 21.16
N MET A 47 -14.24 -3.42 20.50
CA MET A 47 -14.26 -4.86 20.21
C MET A 47 -14.21 -5.75 21.47
N ALA A 48 -13.64 -5.24 22.57
CA ALA A 48 -13.63 -5.91 23.86
C ALA A 48 -14.90 -5.63 24.70
N SER A 49 -15.77 -4.72 24.26
CA SER A 49 -16.95 -4.33 25.03
C SER A 49 -18.00 -5.46 25.06
N PRO A 50 -18.73 -5.61 26.18
CA PRO A 50 -19.86 -6.55 26.26
C PRO A 50 -20.91 -6.30 25.18
N GLU A 51 -21.12 -5.03 24.79
CA GLU A 51 -22.05 -4.65 23.74
C GLU A 51 -21.63 -5.22 22.38
N PHE A 52 -20.36 -5.08 22.00
CA PHE A 52 -19.86 -5.65 20.75
C PHE A 52 -19.95 -7.18 20.74
N LEU A 53 -19.65 -7.83 21.87
CA LEU A 53 -19.76 -9.28 22.01
C LEU A 53 -21.21 -9.78 21.92
N LEU A 54 -22.16 -9.05 22.54
CA LEU A 54 -23.59 -9.35 22.44
C LEU A 54 -24.11 -9.15 21.01
N ARG A 55 -23.69 -8.06 20.34
CA ARG A 55 -24.05 -7.79 18.95
C ARG A 55 -23.48 -8.85 17.99
N LEU A 56 -22.24 -9.28 18.21
CA LEU A 56 -21.63 -10.34 17.41
C LEU A 56 -22.38 -11.67 17.59
N ARG A 57 -22.93 -11.93 18.78
CA ARG A 57 -23.73 -13.13 19.05
C ARG A 57 -25.12 -13.07 18.41
N ASP A 58 -25.76 -11.90 18.43
CA ASP A 58 -27.17 -11.77 18.07
C ASP A 58 -27.39 -11.38 16.59
N ASP A 59 -26.37 -10.85 15.89
CA ASP A 59 -26.56 -10.18 14.59
C ASP A 59 -25.39 -10.37 13.61
N ALA A 60 -24.51 -11.36 13.80
CA ALA A 60 -23.31 -11.56 12.95
C ALA A 60 -23.61 -11.53 11.44
N SER A 61 -24.74 -12.11 11.03
CA SER A 61 -25.18 -12.12 9.64
C SER A 61 -25.94 -10.85 9.25
N GLY A 62 -26.81 -10.32 10.12
CA GLY A 62 -27.67 -9.18 9.81
C GLY A 62 -26.95 -7.83 9.87
N ALA A 63 -26.11 -7.59 10.87
CA ALA A 63 -25.33 -6.37 10.99
C ALA A 63 -24.29 -6.25 9.87
N MET A 64 -23.61 -7.35 9.54
CA MET A 64 -22.68 -7.41 8.41
C MET A 64 -23.43 -7.21 7.09
N ALA A 65 -24.58 -7.86 6.88
CA ALA A 65 -25.38 -7.67 5.68
C ALA A 65 -25.89 -6.23 5.52
N ARG A 66 -26.33 -5.58 6.60
CA ARG A 66 -26.74 -4.17 6.58
C ARG A 66 -25.57 -3.24 6.30
N TRP A 67 -24.41 -3.45 6.92
CA TRP A 67 -23.21 -2.69 6.63
C TRP A 67 -22.75 -2.87 5.17
N VAL A 68 -22.76 -4.10 4.65
CA VAL A 68 -22.47 -4.37 3.23
C VAL A 68 -23.48 -3.66 2.33
N ALA A 69 -24.77 -3.69 2.67
CA ALA A 69 -25.80 -3.00 1.91
C ALA A 69 -25.63 -1.47 1.94
N GLU A 70 -25.31 -0.89 3.10
CA GLU A 70 -25.01 0.54 3.25
C GLU A 70 -23.77 0.93 2.42
N GLN A 71 -22.68 0.16 2.47
CA GLN A 71 -21.49 0.40 1.65
C GLN A 71 -21.80 0.28 0.14
N GLN A 72 -22.63 -0.68 -0.26
CA GLN A 72 -23.06 -0.83 -1.65
C GLN A 72 -23.93 0.34 -2.11
N GLN A 73 -24.86 0.80 -1.27
CA GLN A 73 -25.71 1.95 -1.55
C GLN A 73 -24.88 3.23 -1.66
N ALA A 74 -23.96 3.47 -0.72
CA ALA A 74 -23.07 4.62 -0.77
C ALA A 74 -22.17 4.60 -2.02
N ARG A 75 -21.65 3.41 -2.38
CA ARG A 75 -20.86 3.23 -3.60
C ARG A 75 -21.67 3.52 -4.86
N ALA A 76 -22.90 3.02 -4.94
CA ALA A 76 -23.80 3.30 -6.06
C ALA A 76 -24.16 4.80 -6.15
N ALA A 77 -24.39 5.47 -5.01
CA ALA A 77 -24.64 6.91 -4.97
C ALA A 77 -23.43 7.71 -5.48
N ILE A 78 -22.21 7.37 -5.06
CA ILE A 78 -20.97 7.99 -5.57
C ILE A 78 -20.79 7.74 -7.06
N GLU A 79 -21.11 6.53 -7.54
CA GLU A 79 -21.04 6.19 -8.97
C GLU A 79 -22.05 6.98 -9.80
N GLN A 80 -23.28 7.17 -9.30
CA GLN A 80 -24.33 7.96 -9.96
C GLN A 80 -24.06 9.46 -9.93
N GLN A 81 -23.38 9.96 -8.90
CA GLN A 81 -22.99 11.36 -8.74
C GLN A 81 -21.61 11.68 -9.30
N ALA A 82 -20.92 10.72 -9.94
CA ALA A 82 -19.60 10.92 -10.49
C ALA A 82 -19.63 11.78 -11.76
N GLU A 83 -19.92 13.07 -11.60
CA GLU A 83 -19.64 14.09 -12.61
C GLU A 83 -18.16 14.48 -12.53
N GLY A 84 -17.46 14.41 -13.66
CA GLY A 84 -16.04 14.76 -13.76
C GLY A 84 -15.13 13.60 -14.18
N PRO A 85 -13.81 13.84 -14.27
CA PRO A 85 -12.88 12.84 -14.77
C PRO A 85 -12.75 11.64 -13.80
N PRO A 86 -12.31 10.45 -14.24
CA PRO A 86 -12.25 9.21 -13.43
C PRO A 86 -11.04 9.17 -12.49
N ARG A 87 -11.20 8.88 -11.20
CA ARG A 87 -10.13 8.97 -10.16
C ARG A 87 -8.85 8.25 -10.58
N ILE A 88 -7.69 8.73 -10.19
CA ILE A 88 -6.41 8.08 -10.47
C ILE A 88 -5.96 7.32 -9.24
N VAL A 89 -5.80 6.00 -9.38
CA VAL A 89 -5.35 5.12 -8.31
C VAL A 89 -3.99 4.55 -8.69
N PHE A 90 -2.94 5.07 -8.05
CA PHE A 90 -1.58 4.60 -8.24
C PHE A 90 -1.21 3.62 -7.14
N LEU A 91 -1.21 2.33 -7.47
CA LEU A 91 -0.64 1.31 -6.60
C LEU A 91 0.89 1.44 -6.64
N HIS A 92 1.47 2.12 -5.64
CA HIS A 92 2.90 2.38 -5.60
C HIS A 92 3.63 1.22 -4.93
N ILE A 93 4.35 0.41 -5.70
CA ILE A 93 5.24 -0.61 -5.16
C ILE A 93 6.61 0.00 -4.84
N MET A 94 7.16 -0.31 -3.67
CA MET A 94 8.45 0.26 -3.27
C MET A 94 9.55 0.00 -4.29
N LYS A 95 10.28 1.07 -4.62
CA LYS A 95 11.46 1.09 -5.50
C LYS A 95 11.18 0.80 -6.98
N THR A 96 9.96 1.12 -7.43
CA THR A 96 9.58 1.10 -8.85
C THR A 96 9.41 2.52 -9.42
N ALA A 97 10.31 3.45 -9.07
CA ALA A 97 10.29 4.86 -9.49
C ALA A 97 9.04 5.68 -9.10
N GLY A 98 8.21 5.18 -8.17
CA GLY A 98 6.93 5.82 -7.87
C GLY A 98 6.98 7.19 -7.21
N ASN A 99 8.03 7.56 -6.47
CA ASN A 99 8.10 8.90 -5.83
C ASN A 99 8.20 10.06 -6.84
N SER A 100 8.99 9.89 -7.90
CA SER A 100 9.11 10.92 -8.94
C SER A 100 7.83 11.01 -9.76
N LEU A 101 7.26 9.87 -10.13
CA LEU A 101 6.00 9.82 -10.86
C LEU A 101 4.84 10.39 -10.02
N ARG A 102 4.75 10.04 -8.74
CA ARG A 102 3.72 10.55 -7.82
C ARG A 102 3.76 12.07 -7.74
N ARG A 103 4.92 12.68 -7.47
CA ARG A 103 5.04 14.15 -7.43
C ARG A 103 4.61 14.80 -8.74
N ARG A 104 4.90 14.14 -9.87
CA ARG A 104 4.43 14.63 -11.17
C ARG A 104 2.91 14.57 -11.29
N LEU A 105 2.29 13.47 -10.87
CA LEU A 105 0.83 13.32 -10.87
C LEU A 105 0.15 14.30 -9.92
N GLU A 106 0.74 14.54 -8.74
CA GLU A 106 0.25 15.53 -7.76
C GLU A 106 0.18 16.94 -8.37
N ALA A 107 1.17 17.31 -9.19
CA ALA A 107 1.19 18.59 -9.90
C ALA A 107 0.18 18.69 -11.05
N LEU A 108 -0.41 17.57 -11.49
CA LEU A 108 -1.36 17.51 -12.62
C LEU A 108 -2.82 17.42 -12.17
N VAL A 109 -3.08 17.25 -10.87
CA VAL A 109 -4.43 17.23 -10.32
C VAL A 109 -4.71 18.51 -9.53
N PRO A 110 -5.98 18.91 -9.35
CA PRO A 110 -6.30 20.09 -8.57
C PRO A 110 -5.71 20.04 -7.15
N PRO A 111 -5.14 21.14 -6.61
CA PRO A 111 -4.64 21.19 -5.25
C PRO A 111 -5.70 20.74 -4.24
N GLY A 112 -5.28 20.03 -3.18
CA GLY A 112 -6.19 19.51 -2.16
C GLY A 112 -6.96 18.24 -2.55
N THR A 113 -6.85 17.78 -3.81
CA THR A 113 -7.50 16.54 -4.28
C THR A 113 -6.57 15.31 -4.27
N VAL A 114 -5.40 15.43 -3.63
CA VAL A 114 -4.46 14.32 -3.42
C VAL A 114 -4.71 13.72 -2.05
N ARG A 115 -4.94 12.40 -1.99
CA ARG A 115 -5.04 11.71 -0.70
C ARG A 115 -3.65 11.59 -0.04
N PRO A 116 -3.47 12.05 1.21
CA PRO A 116 -2.23 11.83 1.93
C PRO A 116 -1.97 10.34 2.16
N GLU A 117 -0.75 9.88 1.89
CA GLU A 117 -0.36 8.47 2.07
C GLU A 117 -0.35 8.04 3.55
N GLN A 118 -0.06 8.99 4.45
CA GLN A 118 0.02 8.79 5.89
C GLN A 118 -1.31 8.36 6.51
N LEU A 119 -2.43 8.59 5.81
CA LEU A 119 -3.74 8.09 6.25
C LEU A 119 -3.82 6.56 6.20
N GLY A 120 -2.87 5.86 5.58
CA GLY A 120 -2.88 4.40 5.51
C GLY A 120 -3.68 3.88 4.31
N ARG A 121 -4.22 2.68 4.42
CA ARG A 121 -4.70 1.91 3.26
C ARG A 121 -6.17 2.22 2.92
N PRO A 122 -6.53 2.28 1.63
CA PRO A 122 -7.91 2.53 1.21
C PRO A 122 -8.97 1.66 1.89
N ALA A 123 -8.76 0.35 2.04
CA ALA A 123 -9.76 -0.55 2.64
C ALA A 123 -10.06 -0.27 4.12
N GLN A 124 -9.31 0.63 4.77
CA GLN A 124 -9.52 1.03 6.17
C GLN A 124 -10.51 2.20 6.32
N PHE A 125 -10.95 2.78 5.19
CA PHE A 125 -11.81 3.96 5.14
C PHE A 125 -13.13 3.63 4.47
N PRO A 126 -14.22 4.31 4.85
CA PRO A 126 -15.49 4.13 4.18
C PRO A 126 -15.46 4.82 2.80
N VAL A 127 -16.34 4.44 1.89
CA VAL A 127 -16.29 4.92 0.49
C VAL A 127 -16.43 6.45 0.36
N GLU A 128 -17.15 7.11 1.27
CA GLU A 128 -17.36 8.56 1.29
C GLU A 128 -16.06 9.33 1.56
N HIS A 129 -15.10 8.71 2.24
CA HIS A 129 -13.78 9.29 2.48
C HIS A 129 -13.06 9.63 1.17
N PHE A 130 -13.39 8.96 0.06
CA PHE A 130 -12.75 9.17 -1.23
C PHE A 130 -13.43 10.24 -2.10
N ALA A 131 -14.54 10.82 -1.64
CA ALA A 131 -15.23 11.88 -2.36
C ALA A 131 -14.31 13.05 -2.77
N PRO A 132 -13.48 13.64 -1.87
CA PRO A 132 -12.64 14.79 -2.22
C PRO A 132 -11.39 14.44 -3.05
N TYR A 133 -11.04 13.16 -3.17
CA TYR A 133 -9.76 12.76 -3.75
C TYR A 133 -9.86 12.39 -5.23
N ARG A 134 -9.03 13.06 -6.02
CA ARG A 134 -8.74 12.80 -7.43
C ARG A 134 -7.61 11.79 -7.58
N LEU A 135 -6.55 11.92 -6.78
CA LEU A 135 -5.37 11.08 -6.81
C LEU A 135 -5.24 10.31 -5.50
N ILE A 136 -5.22 8.98 -5.60
CA ILE A 136 -4.98 8.05 -4.50
C ILE A 136 -3.70 7.29 -4.85
N ALA A 137 -2.59 7.65 -4.22
CA ALA A 137 -1.28 7.04 -4.46
C ALA A 137 -0.64 6.61 -3.15
N GLY A 138 -0.11 5.40 -3.10
CA GLY A 138 0.59 4.92 -1.90
C GLY A 138 0.88 3.43 -1.89
N HIS A 139 1.52 3.00 -0.81
CA HIS A 139 1.85 1.60 -0.57
C HIS A 139 0.65 0.80 -0.05
N PHE A 140 -0.22 0.36 -0.97
CA PHE A 140 -1.37 -0.49 -0.70
C PHE A 140 -1.51 -1.61 -1.75
N SER A 141 -2.44 -2.54 -1.54
CA SER A 141 -2.61 -3.71 -2.40
C SER A 141 -3.61 -3.51 -3.54
N ALA A 142 -3.70 -4.46 -4.46
CA ALA A 142 -4.73 -4.43 -5.51
C ALA A 142 -6.16 -4.51 -4.94
N VAL A 143 -6.33 -5.17 -3.79
CA VAL A 143 -7.63 -5.25 -3.10
C VAL A 143 -8.02 -3.88 -2.56
N ASP A 144 -7.07 -3.13 -2.02
CA ASP A 144 -7.29 -1.74 -1.59
C ASP A 144 -7.64 -0.82 -2.76
N ALA A 145 -6.96 -0.99 -3.90
CA ALA A 145 -7.27 -0.21 -5.10
C ALA A 145 -8.71 -0.43 -5.58
N ALA A 146 -9.21 -1.67 -5.49
CA ALA A 146 -10.58 -2.01 -5.86
C ALA A 146 -11.63 -1.35 -4.94
N HIS A 147 -11.28 -1.11 -3.66
CA HIS A 147 -12.13 -0.47 -2.67
C HIS A 147 -12.43 1.01 -2.98
N VAL A 148 -11.59 1.68 -3.76
CA VAL A 148 -11.83 3.07 -4.17
C VAL A 148 -13.10 3.15 -5.05
N PRO A 149 -14.11 3.95 -4.67
CA PRO A 149 -15.40 4.01 -5.35
C PRO A 149 -15.39 4.87 -6.62
N GLY A 150 -16.43 4.71 -7.43
CA GLY A 150 -16.64 5.51 -8.64
C GLY A 150 -15.75 5.11 -9.82
N PRO A 151 -15.91 5.80 -10.96
CA PRO A 151 -15.04 5.67 -12.11
C PRO A 151 -13.59 5.97 -11.72
N LYS A 152 -12.67 5.07 -12.06
CA LYS A 152 -11.25 5.19 -11.74
C LYS A 152 -10.36 4.59 -12.82
N ARG A 153 -9.12 5.06 -12.86
CA ARG A 153 -7.99 4.54 -13.62
C ARG A 153 -6.98 3.99 -12.62
N VAL A 154 -6.84 2.68 -12.58
CA VAL A 154 -5.90 1.98 -11.71
C VAL A 154 -4.64 1.65 -12.50
N PHE A 155 -3.48 2.00 -11.97
CA PHE A 155 -2.22 1.63 -12.59
C PHE A 155 -1.14 1.33 -11.56
N THR A 156 -0.07 0.71 -12.03
CA THR A 156 1.16 0.52 -11.23
C THR A 156 2.40 0.64 -12.11
N VAL A 157 3.57 0.67 -11.46
CA VAL A 157 4.87 0.61 -12.12
C VAL A 157 5.61 -0.60 -11.58
N LEU A 158 6.06 -1.46 -12.49
CA LEU A 158 6.88 -2.62 -12.18
C LEU A 158 8.35 -2.33 -12.50
N ARG A 159 9.25 -3.07 -11.84
CA ARG A 159 10.69 -3.01 -12.10
C ARG A 159 11.23 -4.42 -12.20
N GLU A 160 12.33 -4.61 -12.93
CA GLU A 160 13.06 -5.86 -12.91
C GLU A 160 13.30 -6.29 -11.43
N PRO A 161 12.84 -7.49 -11.03
CA PRO A 161 12.77 -7.87 -9.62
C PRO A 161 14.10 -7.85 -8.86
N ARG A 162 15.20 -8.27 -9.51
CA ARG A 162 16.54 -8.26 -8.92
C ARG A 162 16.99 -6.81 -8.69
N GLU A 163 16.87 -5.93 -9.68
CA GLU A 163 17.21 -4.52 -9.55
C GLU A 163 16.38 -3.80 -8.49
N ARG A 164 15.10 -4.16 -8.35
CA ARG A 164 14.23 -3.60 -7.31
C ARG A 164 14.80 -3.88 -5.90
N LEU A 165 15.24 -5.11 -5.64
CA LEU A 165 15.83 -5.49 -4.35
C LEU A 165 17.18 -4.81 -4.10
N ILE A 166 18.05 -4.75 -5.11
CA ILE A 166 19.32 -4.02 -5.00
C ILE A 166 19.06 -2.54 -4.69
N SER A 167 18.10 -1.92 -5.39
CA SER A 167 17.72 -0.53 -5.16
C SER A 167 17.08 -0.31 -3.78
N LEU A 168 16.34 -1.28 -3.26
CA LEU A 168 15.80 -1.25 -1.90
C LEU A 168 16.91 -1.26 -0.86
N TYR A 169 17.81 -2.23 -0.95
CA TYR A 169 18.96 -2.33 -0.06
C TYR A 169 19.81 -1.05 -0.12
N ALA A 170 20.19 -0.60 -1.31
CA ALA A 170 20.99 0.60 -1.52
C ALA A 170 20.31 1.85 -0.92
N TYR A 171 18.98 1.95 -0.98
CA TYR A 171 18.25 3.07 -0.40
C TYR A 171 18.19 2.99 1.13
N TRP A 172 17.89 1.82 1.68
CA TRP A 172 17.75 1.63 3.11
C TRP A 172 19.08 1.72 3.87
N SER A 173 20.17 1.16 3.32
CA SER A 173 21.49 1.20 3.95
C SER A 173 22.07 2.62 4.06
N ARG A 174 21.56 3.56 3.26
CA ARG A 174 21.97 4.97 3.27
C ARG A 174 21.31 5.81 4.35
N HIS A 175 20.31 5.32 5.08
CA HIS A 175 19.71 6.16 6.12
C HIS A 175 20.74 6.46 7.21
N ARG A 176 20.84 7.74 7.59
CA ARG A 176 21.72 8.20 8.67
C ARG A 176 21.30 7.59 10.01
N GLU A 177 22.25 7.33 10.89
CA GLU A 177 21.95 6.63 12.16
C GLU A 177 21.03 7.43 13.07
N GLU A 178 21.19 8.75 13.09
CA GLU A 178 20.38 9.66 13.90
C GLU A 178 18.91 9.58 13.45
N VAL A 179 18.68 9.56 12.14
CA VAL A 179 17.34 9.43 11.56
C VAL A 179 16.73 8.05 11.82
N ILE A 180 17.54 7.00 11.77
CA ILE A 180 17.09 5.64 12.11
C ILE A 180 16.64 5.58 13.58
N ALA A 181 17.42 6.15 14.48
CA ALA A 181 17.14 6.17 15.92
C ALA A 181 15.90 7.02 16.24
N GLU A 182 15.82 8.23 15.70
CA GLU A 182 14.70 9.16 15.91
C GLU A 182 13.37 8.56 15.42
N ARG A 183 13.37 7.92 14.25
CA ARG A 183 12.14 7.48 13.58
C ARG A 183 11.83 5.98 13.73
N GLY A 184 12.64 5.24 14.48
CA GLY A 184 12.43 3.80 14.71
C GLY A 184 12.50 2.95 13.43
N LEU A 185 13.45 3.25 12.54
CA LEU A 185 13.53 2.62 11.21
C LEU A 185 14.25 1.25 11.23
N GLY A 186 13.61 0.24 11.83
CA GLY A 186 14.22 -1.09 12.05
C GLY A 186 14.73 -1.78 10.78
N GLN A 187 13.97 -1.74 9.68
CA GLN A 187 14.38 -2.35 8.40
C GLN A 187 15.65 -1.68 7.83
N GLN A 188 15.72 -0.35 7.93
CA GLN A 188 16.85 0.45 7.52
C GLN A 188 18.07 0.20 8.41
N ALA A 189 17.85 0.02 9.72
CA ALA A 189 18.91 -0.36 10.65
C ALA A 189 19.55 -1.70 10.27
N ILE A 190 18.74 -2.70 9.90
CA ILE A 190 19.23 -4.00 9.44
C ILE A 190 20.02 -3.85 8.14
N ALA A 191 19.46 -3.14 7.14
CA ALA A 191 20.13 -2.91 5.86
C ALA A 191 21.47 -2.19 6.02
N ARG A 192 21.54 -1.16 6.88
CA ARG A 192 22.75 -0.38 7.13
C ARG A 192 23.87 -1.20 7.78
N ARG A 193 23.52 -2.07 8.74
CA ARG A 193 24.49 -2.88 9.50
C ARG A 193 24.90 -4.18 8.80
N SER A 194 24.34 -4.46 7.63
CA SER A 194 24.57 -5.71 6.89
C SER A 194 25.26 -5.44 5.56
N THR A 195 25.92 -6.46 5.02
CA THR A 195 26.18 -6.53 3.57
C THR A 195 24.88 -6.84 2.83
N LEU A 196 24.86 -6.71 1.50
CA LEU A 196 23.70 -7.12 0.69
C LEU A 196 23.32 -8.59 0.98
N LEU A 197 24.31 -9.49 1.01
CA LEU A 197 24.07 -10.91 1.31
C LEU A 197 23.48 -11.11 2.71
N GLY A 198 24.01 -10.41 3.72
CA GLY A 198 23.48 -10.47 5.09
C GLY A 198 22.04 -9.98 5.17
N PHE A 199 21.73 -8.89 4.48
CA PHE A 199 20.37 -8.34 4.38
C PHE A 199 19.40 -9.33 3.72
N LEU A 200 19.78 -9.93 2.59
CA LEU A 200 18.95 -10.90 1.86
C LEU A 200 18.71 -12.20 2.65
N ARG A 201 19.65 -12.59 3.52
CA ARG A 201 19.55 -13.79 4.37
C ARG A 201 18.90 -13.54 5.73
N SER A 202 18.63 -12.28 6.06
CA SER A 202 18.04 -11.90 7.34
C SER A 202 16.75 -12.68 7.61
N LYS A 203 16.58 -13.10 8.86
CA LYS A 203 15.38 -13.79 9.36
C LYS A 203 14.43 -12.84 10.08
N ALA A 204 14.74 -11.54 10.08
CA ALA A 204 13.94 -10.50 10.69
C ALA A 204 12.53 -10.48 10.05
N PRO A 205 11.45 -10.80 10.80
CA PRO A 205 10.11 -10.95 10.24
C PRO A 205 9.61 -9.71 9.49
N GLU A 206 10.02 -8.52 9.92
CA GLU A 206 9.68 -7.24 9.31
C GLU A 206 10.18 -7.11 7.86
N LEU A 207 11.18 -7.88 7.45
CA LEU A 207 11.71 -7.84 6.07
C LEU A 207 10.95 -8.77 5.11
N ASN A 208 10.17 -9.73 5.63
CA ASN A 208 9.52 -10.75 4.80
C ASN A 208 8.62 -10.13 3.73
N GLY A 209 7.85 -9.10 4.09
CA GLY A 209 6.93 -8.42 3.18
C GLY A 209 7.61 -7.63 2.06
N THR A 210 8.88 -7.26 2.23
CA THR A 210 9.63 -6.45 1.25
C THR A 210 10.65 -7.23 0.46
N LEU A 211 11.11 -8.38 0.99
CA LEU A 211 12.08 -9.24 0.34
C LEU A 211 11.44 -10.30 -0.54
N HIS A 212 10.48 -11.05 -0.01
CA HIS A 212 9.95 -12.25 -0.66
C HIS A 212 8.82 -11.90 -1.64
N ASN A 213 9.14 -11.92 -2.93
CA ASN A 213 8.20 -11.73 -4.03
C ASN A 213 7.27 -10.53 -3.82
N ALA A 214 7.86 -9.40 -3.42
CA ALA A 214 7.12 -8.25 -2.92
C ALA A 214 6.16 -7.65 -3.95
N MET A 215 6.49 -7.68 -5.25
CA MET A 215 5.55 -7.20 -6.27
C MET A 215 4.34 -8.15 -6.36
N THR A 216 4.60 -9.45 -6.43
CA THR A 216 3.56 -10.48 -6.52
C THR A 216 2.64 -10.46 -5.30
N THR A 217 3.18 -10.35 -4.09
CA THR A 217 2.38 -10.37 -2.87
C THR A 217 1.49 -9.15 -2.71
N VAL A 218 1.98 -7.96 -3.07
CA VAL A 218 1.18 -6.71 -3.08
C VAL A 218 0.09 -6.79 -4.15
N LEU A 219 0.43 -7.23 -5.36
CA LEU A 219 -0.54 -7.42 -6.44
C LEU A 219 -1.59 -8.47 -6.11
N ALA A 220 -1.25 -9.53 -5.36
CA ALA A 220 -2.20 -10.54 -4.94
C ALA A 220 -3.16 -10.07 -3.84
N GLY A 221 -2.83 -9.02 -3.09
CA GLY A 221 -3.66 -8.52 -1.97
C GLY A 221 -2.98 -8.62 -0.60
N ASP A 222 -1.78 -8.06 -0.43
CA ASP A 222 -1.05 -8.02 0.85
C ASP A 222 -0.74 -9.39 1.49
N PHE A 223 -0.18 -10.31 0.70
CA PHE A 223 0.34 -11.57 1.23
C PHE A 223 1.77 -11.44 1.79
N VAL A 224 2.17 -12.38 2.64
CA VAL A 224 3.54 -12.50 3.16
C VAL A 224 3.99 -13.95 3.14
N TYR A 225 5.29 -14.17 2.90
CA TYR A 225 5.86 -15.51 2.89
C TYR A 225 5.75 -16.15 4.28
N ALA A 226 5.16 -17.35 4.34
CA ALA A 226 4.88 -18.07 5.58
C ALA A 226 5.67 -19.38 5.72
N GLY A 227 6.72 -19.57 4.91
CA GLY A 227 7.51 -20.80 4.87
C GLY A 227 6.92 -21.88 3.96
N GLY A 228 7.72 -22.87 3.58
CA GLY A 228 7.26 -24.06 2.84
C GLY A 228 6.60 -23.78 1.47
N GLY A 229 6.90 -22.63 0.85
CA GLY A 229 6.24 -22.23 -0.40
C GLY A 229 4.79 -21.75 -0.21
N ARG A 230 4.39 -21.41 1.01
CA ARG A 230 3.06 -20.91 1.35
C ARG A 230 3.09 -19.42 1.69
N TYR A 231 1.97 -18.76 1.45
CA TYR A 231 1.79 -17.33 1.70
C TYR A 231 0.54 -17.09 2.53
N ALA A 232 0.69 -16.38 3.65
CA ALA A 232 -0.41 -16.00 4.51
C ALA A 232 -0.86 -14.58 4.18
N HIS A 233 -2.15 -14.29 4.34
CA HIS A 233 -2.64 -12.92 4.23
C HIS A 233 -2.13 -12.10 5.42
N ARG A 234 -1.51 -10.94 5.19
CA ARG A 234 -0.85 -10.14 6.25
C ARG A 234 -1.80 -9.73 7.38
N HIS A 235 -3.06 -9.47 7.03
CA HIS A 235 -4.06 -8.95 7.98
C HIS A 235 -5.06 -10.00 8.44
N PHE A 236 -5.07 -11.18 7.79
CA PHE A 236 -6.00 -12.27 8.09
C PHE A 236 -5.19 -13.57 8.13
N PRO A 237 -4.26 -13.72 9.08
CA PRO A 237 -3.32 -14.83 9.09
C PRO A 237 -3.99 -16.20 9.28
N ASP A 238 -5.22 -16.22 9.81
CA ASP A 238 -6.04 -17.42 10.01
C ASP A 238 -6.71 -17.91 8.72
N GLN A 239 -6.71 -17.10 7.66
CA GLN A 239 -7.22 -17.53 6.36
C GLN A 239 -6.30 -18.59 5.71
N PRO A 240 -6.86 -19.44 4.82
CA PRO A 240 -6.08 -20.43 4.10
C PRO A 240 -4.87 -19.81 3.39
N LYS A 241 -3.70 -20.39 3.63
CA LYS A 241 -2.45 -19.96 2.99
C LYS A 241 -2.44 -20.35 1.52
N LEU A 242 -2.07 -19.41 0.66
CA LEU A 242 -1.94 -19.66 -0.77
C LEU A 242 -0.65 -20.44 -1.07
N SER A 243 -0.74 -21.36 -2.01
CA SER A 243 0.40 -21.90 -2.74
C SER A 243 1.02 -20.84 -3.65
N ARG A 244 2.20 -21.17 -4.19
CA ARG A 244 2.91 -20.31 -5.16
C ARG A 244 2.09 -20.07 -6.43
N ALA A 245 1.42 -21.10 -6.95
CA ALA A 245 0.61 -21.01 -8.15
C ALA A 245 -0.62 -20.12 -7.93
N GLU A 246 -1.34 -20.32 -6.83
CA GLU A 246 -2.50 -19.50 -6.46
C GLU A 246 -2.11 -18.03 -6.26
N LEU A 247 -0.95 -17.77 -5.65
CA LEU A 247 -0.46 -16.40 -5.46
C LEU A 247 -0.19 -15.71 -6.81
N VAL A 248 0.53 -16.38 -7.73
CA VAL A 248 0.81 -15.85 -9.07
C VAL A 248 -0.48 -15.64 -9.86
N GLN A 249 -1.39 -16.62 -9.85
CA GLN A 249 -2.67 -16.51 -10.52
C GLN A 249 -3.43 -15.29 -10.03
N ARG A 250 -3.56 -15.12 -8.70
CA ARG A 250 -4.25 -13.97 -8.10
C ARG A 250 -3.58 -12.64 -8.44
N ALA A 251 -2.25 -12.58 -8.38
CA ALA A 251 -1.49 -11.38 -8.76
C ALA A 251 -1.72 -11.00 -10.23
N LEU A 252 -1.71 -11.97 -11.15
CA LEU A 252 -1.96 -11.73 -12.58
C LEU A 252 -3.41 -11.34 -12.85
N THR A 253 -4.39 -12.01 -12.23
CA THR A 253 -5.80 -11.62 -12.35
C THR A 253 -6.02 -10.18 -11.92
N ASN A 254 -5.42 -9.77 -10.81
CA ASN A 254 -5.52 -8.39 -10.34
C ASN A 254 -4.79 -7.43 -11.28
N LEU A 255 -3.56 -7.75 -11.69
CA LEU A 255 -2.76 -6.91 -12.58
C LEU A 255 -3.45 -6.67 -13.93
N LEU A 256 -4.06 -7.71 -14.51
CA LEU A 256 -4.79 -7.64 -15.78
C LEU A 256 -6.07 -6.80 -15.70
N SER A 257 -6.55 -6.48 -14.50
CA SER A 257 -7.67 -5.55 -14.31
C SER A 257 -7.24 -4.08 -14.26
N PHE A 258 -5.93 -3.79 -14.29
CA PHE A 258 -5.42 -2.42 -14.26
C PHE A 258 -5.53 -1.77 -15.65
N ASP A 259 -5.87 -0.48 -15.66
CA ASP A 259 -5.93 0.33 -16.88
C ASP A 259 -4.55 0.53 -17.52
N TYR A 260 -3.48 0.49 -16.73
CA TYR A 260 -2.11 0.58 -17.24
C TYR A 260 -1.09 -0.09 -16.32
N VAL A 261 -0.04 -0.67 -16.91
CA VAL A 261 1.12 -1.19 -16.19
C VAL A 261 2.37 -0.64 -16.87
N ALA A 262 3.10 0.21 -16.16
CA ALA A 262 4.35 0.78 -16.66
C ALA A 262 5.56 -0.02 -16.16
N PHE A 263 6.70 0.14 -16.82
CA PHE A 263 7.96 -0.49 -16.45
C PHE A 263 9.04 0.57 -16.25
N VAL A 264 9.81 0.48 -15.17
CA VAL A 264 10.83 1.49 -14.82
C VAL A 264 11.84 1.73 -15.96
N ASP A 265 12.24 0.69 -16.68
CA ASP A 265 13.23 0.77 -17.76
C ASP A 265 12.70 1.45 -19.03
N ARG A 266 11.37 1.57 -19.18
CA ARG A 266 10.70 2.23 -20.30
C ARG A 266 9.80 3.38 -19.88
N LEU A 267 9.84 3.79 -18.62
CA LEU A 267 8.86 4.71 -18.06
C LEU A 267 8.81 6.04 -18.82
N GLU A 268 9.97 6.57 -19.25
CA GLU A 268 10.02 7.79 -20.09
C GLU A 268 9.45 7.59 -21.49
N GLU A 269 9.76 6.45 -22.12
CA GLU A 269 9.30 6.10 -23.46
C GLU A 269 7.76 5.92 -23.48
N ASP A 270 7.24 5.22 -22.48
CA ASP A 270 5.83 4.90 -22.33
C ASP A 270 5.03 6.01 -21.61
N ARG A 271 5.70 7.05 -21.10
CA ARG A 271 5.09 8.16 -20.36
C ARG A 271 3.90 8.80 -21.12
N PRO A 272 3.95 9.08 -22.44
CA PRO A 272 2.80 9.66 -23.13
C PRO A 272 1.58 8.73 -23.10
N ARG A 273 1.78 7.42 -23.27
CA ARG A 273 0.73 6.40 -23.23
C ARG A 273 0.14 6.25 -21.83
N LEU A 274 1.00 6.28 -20.81
CA LEU A 274 0.56 6.32 -19.41
C LEU A 274 -0.35 7.53 -19.16
N MET A 275 0.08 8.75 -19.52
CA MET A 275 -0.72 9.96 -19.29
C MET A 275 -2.06 9.91 -20.04
N GLN A 276 -2.05 9.41 -21.28
CA GLN A 276 -3.28 9.17 -22.04
C GLN A 276 -4.22 8.19 -21.33
N ALA A 277 -3.72 7.07 -20.83
CA ALA A 277 -4.52 6.07 -20.09
C ALA A 277 -5.13 6.67 -18.81
N LEU A 278 -4.44 7.61 -18.16
CA LEU A 278 -4.92 8.32 -16.97
C LEU A 278 -5.84 9.50 -17.29
N GLY A 279 -6.02 9.87 -18.56
CA GLY A 279 -6.75 11.07 -18.98
C GLY A 279 -6.09 12.36 -18.50
N LEU A 280 -4.76 12.38 -18.44
CA LEU A 280 -3.95 13.53 -18.04
C LEU A 280 -3.14 14.08 -19.22
N PRO A 281 -2.79 15.38 -19.21
CA PRO A 281 -1.88 15.92 -20.19
C PRO A 281 -0.48 15.33 -20.00
N ASP A 282 0.23 15.18 -21.11
CA ASP A 282 1.64 14.82 -21.09
C ASP A 282 2.45 15.98 -20.48
N PRO A 283 3.17 15.75 -19.36
CA PRO A 283 3.89 16.82 -18.70
C PRO A 283 5.34 16.98 -19.21
N GLY A 284 5.75 16.30 -20.29
CA GLY A 284 7.13 16.20 -20.73
C GLY A 284 7.97 15.23 -19.90
N PRO A 285 9.29 15.14 -20.16
CA PRO A 285 10.19 14.18 -19.51
C PRO A 285 10.04 14.16 -17.98
N LEU A 286 10.01 12.99 -17.34
CA LEU A 286 10.03 12.96 -15.88
C LEU A 286 11.43 13.40 -15.44
N PRO A 287 11.52 14.28 -14.43
CA PRO A 287 12.82 14.67 -13.92
C PRO A 287 13.53 13.42 -13.41
N ARG A 288 14.76 13.21 -13.88
CA ARG A 288 15.70 12.28 -13.25
C ARG A 288 16.11 12.85 -11.91
N GLU A 289 15.19 12.79 -10.95
CA GLU A 289 15.49 13.11 -9.58
C GLU A 289 16.32 11.99 -8.97
N ASN A 290 17.60 11.96 -9.34
CA ASN A 290 18.63 11.59 -8.41
C ASN A 290 18.63 12.68 -7.33
N THR A 291 17.65 12.60 -6.42
CA THR A 291 17.56 13.34 -5.16
C THR A 291 18.96 13.76 -4.72
N ARG A 292 19.38 14.99 -5.00
CA ARG A 292 20.62 15.56 -4.45
C ARG A 292 20.26 16.42 -3.24
N GLU A 293 19.12 17.10 -3.29
CA GLU A 293 18.67 18.04 -2.25
C GLU A 293 17.91 17.34 -1.11
N LEU A 294 17.01 16.39 -1.41
CA LEU A 294 16.38 15.52 -0.38
C LEU A 294 17.35 14.49 0.22
N VAL A 295 18.47 14.25 -0.46
CA VAL A 295 19.51 13.31 -0.02
C VAL A 295 20.34 13.89 1.12
N ASP A 296 20.38 15.20 1.32
CA ASP A 296 21.37 15.78 2.22
C ASP A 296 21.01 15.59 3.71
N ALA A 297 19.73 15.78 4.08
CA ALA A 297 19.32 15.76 5.48
C ALA A 297 19.13 14.34 6.07
N MET A 298 18.64 13.38 5.28
CA MET A 298 18.24 12.07 5.82
C MET A 298 19.13 10.90 5.39
N LEU A 299 19.84 11.05 4.29
CA LEU A 299 20.57 9.96 3.65
C LEU A 299 22.06 10.30 3.58
N GLU A 300 22.88 9.26 3.56
CA GLU A 300 24.28 9.36 3.18
C GLU A 300 24.42 9.30 1.65
N PRO A 301 25.58 9.73 1.10
CA PRO A 301 25.92 9.49 -0.29
C PRO A 301 25.75 8.01 -0.68
N ALA A 302 25.36 7.79 -1.94
CA ALA A 302 25.22 6.43 -2.44
C ALA A 302 26.57 5.72 -2.44
N ARG A 303 26.57 4.47 -1.95
CA ARG A 303 27.72 3.56 -2.02
C ARG A 303 27.47 2.54 -3.11
N GLU A 304 28.54 2.08 -3.75
CA GLU A 304 28.44 0.96 -4.67
C GLU A 304 27.99 -0.29 -3.91
N VAL A 305 27.06 -1.04 -4.48
CA VAL A 305 26.55 -2.28 -3.89
C VAL A 305 27.23 -3.45 -4.58
N GLU A 306 28.12 -4.11 -3.86
CA GLU A 306 28.74 -5.35 -4.31
C GLU A 306 27.70 -6.48 -4.36
N VAL A 307 27.60 -7.14 -5.51
CA VAL A 307 26.71 -8.30 -5.72
C VAL A 307 27.56 -9.54 -5.95
N THR A 308 27.79 -10.30 -4.88
CA THR A 308 28.53 -11.57 -4.94
C THR A 308 27.70 -12.68 -5.60
N PRO A 309 28.31 -13.79 -6.06
CA PRO A 309 27.57 -14.94 -6.58
C PRO A 309 26.53 -15.51 -5.59
N GLU A 310 26.83 -15.50 -4.30
CA GLU A 310 25.88 -15.90 -3.24
C GLU A 310 24.69 -14.94 -3.16
N ALA A 311 24.95 -13.63 -3.23
CA ALA A 311 23.89 -12.62 -3.22
C ALA A 311 22.99 -12.77 -4.44
N GLU A 312 23.56 -13.07 -5.62
CA GLU A 312 22.82 -13.34 -6.85
C GLU A 312 21.87 -14.54 -6.70
N ARG A 313 22.32 -15.62 -6.05
CA ARG A 313 21.46 -16.78 -5.76
C ARG A 313 20.30 -16.42 -4.82
N GLU A 314 20.54 -15.60 -3.79
CA GLU A 314 19.48 -15.14 -2.89
C GLU A 314 18.50 -14.19 -3.58
N LEU A 315 18.99 -13.26 -4.41
CA LEU A 315 18.15 -12.37 -5.22
C LEU A 315 17.22 -13.20 -6.11
N ALA A 316 17.74 -14.21 -6.82
CA ALA A 316 16.95 -15.09 -7.66
C ALA A 316 15.90 -15.87 -6.86
N ARG A 317 16.26 -16.40 -5.69
CA ARG A 317 15.35 -17.14 -4.81
C ARG A 317 14.23 -16.26 -4.26
N LEU A 318 14.56 -15.06 -3.81
CA LEU A 318 13.62 -14.13 -3.19
C LEU A 318 12.64 -13.49 -4.19
N THR A 319 12.99 -13.48 -5.47
CA THR A 319 12.22 -12.82 -6.55
C THR A 319 11.65 -13.79 -7.58
N GLU A 320 11.64 -15.09 -7.28
CA GLU A 320 11.25 -16.12 -8.23
C GLU A 320 9.86 -15.90 -8.85
N LEU A 321 8.85 -15.58 -8.03
CA LEU A 321 7.49 -15.32 -8.51
C LEU A 321 7.36 -13.93 -9.13
N ASP A 322 8.08 -12.95 -8.58
CA ASP A 322 8.15 -11.60 -9.16
C ASP A 322 8.66 -11.64 -10.60
N ARG A 323 9.66 -12.50 -10.91
CA ARG A 323 10.18 -12.68 -12.27
C ARG A 323 9.15 -13.28 -13.22
N ILE A 324 8.31 -14.20 -12.74
CA ILE A 324 7.22 -14.78 -13.53
C ILE A 324 6.18 -13.70 -13.85
N VAL A 325 5.69 -12.99 -12.82
CA VAL A 325 4.69 -11.93 -12.98
C VAL A 325 5.22 -10.81 -13.86
N TYR A 326 6.45 -10.34 -13.63
CA TYR A 326 7.11 -9.29 -14.41
C TYR A 326 7.22 -9.66 -15.90
N ARG A 327 7.66 -10.89 -16.20
CA ARG A 327 7.81 -11.35 -17.59
C ARG A 327 6.47 -11.42 -18.31
N LEU A 328 5.45 -11.99 -17.66
CA LEU A 328 4.11 -12.11 -18.24
C LEU A 328 3.47 -10.73 -18.42
N ALA A 329 3.64 -9.83 -17.45
CA ALA A 329 3.22 -8.44 -17.57
C ALA A 329 3.87 -7.75 -18.77
N ARG A 330 5.20 -7.92 -18.95
CA ARG A 330 5.91 -7.35 -20.11
C ARG A 330 5.43 -7.90 -21.44
N GLN A 331 5.05 -9.18 -21.51
CA GLN A 331 4.52 -9.76 -22.75
C GLN A 331 3.13 -9.22 -23.08
N HIS A 332 2.34 -8.83 -22.08
CA HIS A 332 0.99 -8.34 -22.28
C HIS A 332 0.93 -6.82 -22.53
N TYR A 333 1.74 -6.04 -21.81
CA TYR A 333 1.72 -4.57 -21.83
C TYR A 333 2.91 -3.92 -22.56
N GLY A 334 3.95 -4.68 -22.89
CA GLY A 334 5.22 -4.17 -23.42
C GLY A 334 5.30 -4.10 -24.94
#